data_AF-A0A250JI46-F1
#
_entry.id   AF-A0A250JI46-F1
#
_cell.length_a   1.000
_cell.length_b   1.000
_cell.length_c   1.000
_cell.angle_alpha   90.00
_cell.angle_beta   90.00
_cell.angle_gamma   90.00
#
_symmetry.space_group_name_H-M   'P 1'
#
loop_
_entity.id
_entity.type
_entity.pdbx_description
1 polymer ?
#
loop_
_entity_poly.entity_id
_entity_poly.type
_entity_poly.pdbx_seq_one_letter_code
_entity_poly.pdbx_strand_id
1 'polypeptide(L)'
;MRRKRTNRANRFPWVKVGLCALVPLVLLNLAVAFFGDTRVSPLSVSFLAEKAHALAAYARHRPQCLLEGHPELEPLIRDSEQRHHLPPGLLEAVVEVESNTQPHRISPAGAMGPGQLMPSTASLMRVEDPFDPARALDGSARYLAEQLARYRGNVTLAVAAYNAGPGNVRGRVPHNGETEFYVEKVLAAYARHRPPPPPAGVKRQARPVRSTARHPPGDRPSAG
;
A
#
# COMPACT_ATOMS: atom_id res chain seq x y z
N MET A 1 36.25 -69.11 4.22
CA MET A 1 35.03 -68.34 4.55
C MET A 1 35.25 -66.86 4.24
N ARG A 2 34.62 -66.31 3.19
CA ARG A 2 34.81 -64.93 2.73
C ARG A 2 33.71 -64.05 3.33
N ARG A 3 34.04 -63.20 4.32
CA ARG A 3 33.09 -62.23 4.89
C ARG A 3 32.72 -61.19 3.83
N LYS A 4 31.46 -61.15 3.40
CA LYS A 4 30.89 -60.06 2.60
C LYS A 4 30.85 -58.80 3.47
N ARG A 5 31.73 -57.83 3.19
CA ARG A 5 31.58 -56.45 3.67
C ARG A 5 30.34 -55.87 3.01
N THR A 6 29.28 -55.66 3.78
CA THR A 6 28.09 -54.94 3.33
C THR A 6 28.47 -53.47 3.21
N ASN A 7 28.47 -52.98 1.97
CA ASN A 7 28.68 -51.58 1.66
C ASN A 7 27.40 -50.84 2.08
N ARG A 8 27.34 -50.32 3.32
CA ARG A 8 26.35 -49.29 3.68
C ARG A 8 26.75 -48.03 2.92
N ALA A 9 26.30 -47.93 1.68
CA ALA A 9 26.34 -46.69 0.94
C ALA A 9 25.61 -45.62 1.78
N ASN A 10 26.34 -44.60 2.20
CA ASN A 10 25.79 -43.39 2.79
C ASN A 10 24.85 -42.75 1.74
N ARG A 11 23.57 -43.14 1.74
CA ARG A 11 22.54 -42.46 0.95
C ARG A 11 22.33 -41.11 1.61
N PHE A 12 23.00 -40.09 1.09
CA PHE A 12 22.79 -38.69 1.49
C PHE A 12 21.27 -38.41 1.49
N PRO A 13 20.70 -37.83 2.55
CA PRO A 13 19.25 -37.87 2.80
C PRO A 13 18.50 -36.82 1.99
N TRP A 14 18.60 -36.88 0.66
CA TRP A 14 17.99 -35.95 -0.30
C TRP A 14 16.49 -35.74 -0.07
N VAL A 15 15.76 -36.76 0.37
CA VAL A 15 14.34 -36.65 0.73
C VAL A 15 14.11 -35.73 1.92
N LYS A 16 14.94 -35.82 2.96
CA LYS A 16 14.84 -34.95 4.15
C LYS A 16 15.23 -33.51 3.81
N VAL A 17 16.28 -33.32 3.02
CA VAL A 17 16.72 -31.99 2.57
C VAL A 17 15.66 -31.34 1.67
N GLY A 18 15.08 -32.10 0.74
CA GLY A 18 13.99 -31.64 -0.13
C GLY A 18 12.74 -31.24 0.66
N LEU A 19 12.34 -32.03 1.67
CA LEU A 19 11.23 -31.69 2.57
C LEU A 19 11.51 -30.41 3.38
N CYS A 20 12.72 -30.25 3.91
CA CYS A 20 13.11 -29.06 4.69
C CYS A 20 13.08 -27.76 3.87
N ALA A 21 13.29 -27.83 2.55
CA ALA A 21 13.20 -26.65 1.67
C ALA A 21 11.79 -26.44 1.11
N LEU A 22 11.09 -27.51 0.75
CA LEU A 22 9.80 -27.45 0.06
C LEU A 22 8.65 -27.08 1.01
N VAL A 23 8.64 -27.62 2.23
CA VAL A 23 7.54 -27.37 3.18
C VAL A 23 7.45 -25.89 3.56
N PRO A 24 8.53 -25.19 3.94
CA PRO A 24 8.45 -23.75 4.24
C PRO A 24 8.02 -22.91 3.05
N LEU A 25 8.49 -23.24 1.84
CA LEU A 25 8.10 -22.57 0.60
C LEU A 25 6.59 -22.66 0.38
N VAL A 26 6.04 -23.88 0.47
CA VAL A 26 4.62 -24.14 0.28
C VAL A 26 3.79 -23.46 1.36
N LEU A 27 4.19 -23.57 2.62
CA LEU A 27 3.47 -22.94 3.74
C LEU A 27 3.46 -21.41 3.60
N LEU A 28 4.57 -20.80 3.20
CA LEU A 28 4.65 -19.36 2.97
C LEU A 28 3.64 -18.92 1.90
N ASN A 29 3.65 -19.57 0.74
CA ASN A 29 2.76 -19.22 -0.37
C ASN A 29 1.29 -19.47 -0.03
N LEU A 30 0.97 -20.56 0.69
CA LEU A 30 -0.39 -20.85 1.14
C LEU A 30 -0.87 -19.85 2.19
N ALA A 31 0.01 -19.43 3.11
CA ALA A 31 -0.32 -18.41 4.10
C ALA A 31 -0.62 -17.06 3.43
N VAL A 32 0.20 -16.63 2.46
CA VAL A 32 -0.11 -15.42 1.67
C VAL A 32 -1.42 -15.56 0.93
N ALA A 33 -1.67 -16.70 0.28
CA ALA A 33 -2.92 -16.92 -0.43
C ALA A 33 -4.15 -16.83 0.50
N PHE A 34 -4.05 -17.41 1.70
CA PHE A 34 -5.12 -17.42 2.68
C PHE A 34 -5.33 -16.05 3.34
N PHE A 35 -4.30 -15.46 3.94
CA PHE A 35 -4.42 -14.20 4.68
C PHE A 35 -4.53 -12.97 3.79
N GLY A 36 -3.98 -13.04 2.57
CA GLY A 36 -4.00 -11.95 1.61
C GLY A 36 -5.23 -11.91 0.71
N ASP A 37 -6.11 -12.93 0.78
CA ASP A 37 -7.21 -13.14 -0.18
C ASP A 37 -6.72 -13.05 -1.63
N THR A 38 -5.69 -13.84 -1.94
CA THR A 38 -5.02 -13.79 -3.24
C THR A 38 -4.65 -15.17 -3.76
N ARG A 39 -4.38 -15.28 -5.06
CA ARG A 39 -3.96 -16.54 -5.68
C ARG A 39 -2.44 -16.56 -5.83
N VAL A 40 -1.79 -17.46 -5.09
CA VAL A 40 -0.35 -17.72 -5.20
C VAL A 40 -0.12 -19.19 -5.49
N SER A 41 0.74 -19.49 -6.46
CA SER A 41 1.19 -20.88 -6.65
C SER A 41 1.94 -21.36 -5.40
N PRO A 42 1.59 -22.53 -4.83
CA PRO A 42 2.28 -23.08 -3.65
C PRO A 42 3.80 -23.24 -3.87
N LEU A 43 4.23 -23.45 -5.11
CA LEU A 43 5.63 -23.68 -5.48
C LEU A 43 6.34 -22.41 -5.98
N SER A 44 5.72 -21.23 -5.84
CA SER A 44 6.31 -19.97 -6.29
C SER A 44 7.58 -19.64 -5.48
N VAL A 45 8.71 -19.55 -6.16
CA VAL A 45 10.00 -19.13 -5.58
C VAL A 45 10.26 -17.62 -5.68
N SER A 46 9.34 -16.87 -6.29
CA SER A 46 9.45 -15.42 -6.45
C SER A 46 8.99 -14.69 -5.18
N PHE A 47 9.65 -13.57 -4.88
CA PHE A 47 9.28 -12.63 -3.82
C PHE A 47 9.19 -13.25 -2.41
N LEU A 48 10.02 -14.24 -2.09
CA LEU A 48 9.93 -14.96 -0.82
C LEU A 48 10.18 -14.06 0.38
N ALA A 49 11.16 -13.15 0.28
CA ALA A 49 11.48 -12.21 1.35
C ALA A 49 10.33 -11.22 1.58
N GLU A 50 9.74 -10.71 0.50
CA GLU A 50 8.64 -9.77 0.54
C GLU A 50 7.37 -10.40 1.10
N LYS A 51 7.05 -11.63 0.68
CA LYS A 51 5.93 -12.42 1.24
C LYS A 51 6.12 -12.67 2.74
N ALA A 52 7.32 -13.07 3.16
CA ALA A 52 7.63 -13.28 4.57
C ALA A 52 7.49 -11.98 5.38
N HIS A 53 7.98 -10.87 4.84
CA HIS A 53 7.81 -9.55 5.44
C HIS A 53 6.34 -9.17 5.58
N ALA A 54 5.55 -9.36 4.51
CA ALA A 54 4.13 -9.05 4.49
C ALA A 54 3.34 -9.84 5.53
N LEU A 55 3.59 -11.16 5.65
CA LEU A 55 2.96 -11.98 6.68
C LEU A 55 3.39 -11.59 8.10
N ALA A 56 4.66 -11.22 8.29
CA ALA A 56 5.13 -10.74 9.59
C ALA A 56 4.50 -9.40 9.98
N ALA A 57 4.35 -8.47 9.04
CA ALA A 57 3.62 -7.22 9.24
C ALA A 57 2.13 -7.50 9.55
N TYR A 58 1.49 -8.38 8.78
CA TYR A 58 0.10 -8.79 9.01
C TYR A 58 -0.09 -9.38 10.41
N ALA A 59 0.78 -10.30 10.82
CA ALA A 59 0.69 -10.97 12.12
C ALA A 59 0.90 -10.01 13.29
N ARG A 60 1.70 -8.95 13.13
CA ARG A 60 1.86 -7.89 14.14
C ARG A 60 0.63 -6.98 14.25
N HIS A 61 0.02 -6.66 13.12
CA HIS A 61 -1.13 -5.76 13.05
C HIS A 61 -2.46 -6.42 13.46
N ARG A 62 -2.70 -7.65 12.98
CA ARG A 62 -4.02 -8.30 13.04
C ARG A 62 -4.61 -8.45 14.46
N PRO A 63 -3.83 -8.75 15.52
CA PRO A 63 -4.39 -8.85 16.87
C PRO A 63 -5.03 -7.55 17.35
N GLN A 64 -4.38 -6.41 17.11
CA GLN A 64 -4.91 -5.09 17.50
C GLN A 64 -6.15 -4.74 16.68
N CYS A 65 -6.09 -4.95 15.37
CA CYS A 65 -7.22 -4.80 14.45
C CYS A 65 -8.48 -5.56 14.91
N LEU A 66 -8.34 -6.82 15.37
CA LEU A 66 -9.48 -7.63 15.79
C LEU A 66 -10.14 -7.12 17.07
N LEU A 67 -9.40 -6.38 17.90
CA LEU A 67 -9.90 -5.82 19.16
C LEU A 67 -10.49 -4.42 18.98
N GLU A 68 -9.85 -3.57 18.17
CA GLU A 68 -10.14 -2.15 18.05
C GLU A 68 -10.91 -1.79 16.76
N GLY A 69 -10.90 -2.68 15.76
CA GLY A 69 -11.47 -2.43 14.43
C GLY A 69 -10.58 -1.54 13.55
N HIS A 70 -11.17 -1.00 12.48
CA HIS A 70 -10.52 0.00 11.62
C HIS A 70 -11.39 1.20 11.32
N PRO A 71 -10.76 2.38 11.15
CA PRO A 71 -11.43 3.52 10.56
C PRO A 71 -11.85 3.20 9.12
N GLU A 72 -12.92 3.86 8.68
CA GLU A 72 -13.32 3.86 7.28
C GLU A 72 -12.22 4.46 6.40
N LEU A 73 -11.99 3.85 5.23
CA LEU A 73 -10.90 4.27 4.34
C LEU A 73 -11.22 5.59 3.62
N GLU A 74 -12.47 5.83 3.23
CA GLU A 74 -12.85 6.99 2.40
C GLU A 74 -12.47 8.34 3.04
N PRO A 75 -12.76 8.61 4.33
CA PRO A 75 -12.29 9.85 4.98
C PRO A 75 -10.77 9.97 5.00
N LEU A 76 -10.05 8.87 5.24
CA LEU A 76 -8.59 8.84 5.29
C LEU A 76 -7.94 9.05 3.91
N ILE A 77 -8.57 8.51 2.85
CA ILE A 77 -8.17 8.73 1.46
C ILE A 77 -8.26 10.23 1.16
N ARG A 78 -9.41 10.84 1.41
CA ARG A 78 -9.64 12.27 1.14
C ARG A 78 -8.69 13.18 1.93
N ASP A 79 -8.47 12.87 3.20
CA ASP A 79 -7.49 13.59 4.03
C ASP A 79 -6.07 13.46 3.45
N SER A 80 -5.67 12.25 3.05
CA SER A 80 -4.35 12.01 2.47
C SER A 80 -4.18 12.71 1.11
N GLU A 81 -5.20 12.72 0.25
CA GLU A 81 -5.20 13.48 -1.00
C GLU A 81 -4.99 14.98 -0.74
N GLN A 82 -5.69 15.54 0.25
CA GLN A 82 -5.54 16.95 0.62
C GLN A 82 -4.15 17.27 1.15
N ARG A 83 -3.63 16.46 2.09
CA ARG A 83 -2.31 16.69 2.71
C ARG A 83 -1.16 16.61 1.70
N HIS A 84 -1.28 15.74 0.70
CA HIS A 84 -0.26 15.54 -0.33
C HIS A 84 -0.56 16.27 -1.65
N HIS A 85 -1.57 17.14 -1.67
CA HIS A 85 -1.95 17.94 -2.84
C HIS A 85 -2.22 17.11 -4.10
N LEU A 86 -2.81 15.94 -3.93
CA LEU A 86 -3.18 15.07 -5.04
C LEU A 86 -4.43 15.62 -5.74
N PRO A 87 -4.59 15.37 -7.05
CA PRO A 87 -5.86 15.57 -7.73
C PRO A 87 -6.99 14.80 -7.00
N PRO A 88 -8.12 15.45 -6.66
CA PRO A 88 -9.18 14.81 -5.87
C PRO A 88 -9.76 13.57 -6.55
N GLY A 89 -9.83 12.45 -5.82
CA GLY A 89 -10.32 11.15 -6.28
C GLY A 89 -9.24 10.27 -6.94
N LEU A 90 -8.01 10.76 -7.11
CA LEU A 90 -6.95 9.97 -7.75
C LEU A 90 -6.42 8.86 -6.84
N LEU A 91 -6.19 9.15 -5.55
CA LEU A 91 -5.77 8.11 -4.60
C LEU A 91 -6.90 7.12 -4.38
N GLU A 92 -8.15 7.59 -4.33
CA GLU A 92 -9.33 6.73 -4.24
C GLU A 92 -9.37 5.70 -5.37
N ALA A 93 -9.15 6.17 -6.61
CA ALA A 93 -9.05 5.31 -7.79
C ALA A 93 -7.90 4.29 -7.72
N VAL A 94 -6.73 4.71 -7.23
CA VAL A 94 -5.59 3.79 -7.02
C VAL A 94 -5.97 2.72 -5.99
N VAL A 95 -6.51 3.11 -4.83
CA VAL A 95 -6.87 2.17 -3.75
C VAL A 95 -7.97 1.20 -4.18
N GLU A 96 -8.95 1.65 -4.97
CA GLU A 96 -9.96 0.78 -5.57
C GLU A 96 -9.32 -0.31 -6.43
N VAL A 97 -8.40 0.06 -7.33
CA VAL A 97 -7.76 -0.90 -8.24
C VAL A 97 -6.79 -1.83 -7.50
N GLU A 98 -6.06 -1.32 -6.52
CA GLU A 98 -5.05 -2.06 -5.76
C GLU A 98 -5.67 -3.11 -4.84
N SER A 99 -6.65 -2.70 -4.02
CA SER A 99 -7.16 -3.53 -2.94
C SER A 99 -8.66 -3.77 -2.99
N ASN A 100 -9.39 -3.08 -3.87
CA ASN A 100 -10.85 -2.96 -3.79
C ASN A 100 -11.28 -2.48 -2.40
N THR A 101 -10.60 -1.41 -1.93
CA THR A 101 -10.81 -0.77 -0.61
C THR A 101 -10.73 -1.72 0.59
N GLN A 102 -9.87 -2.74 0.50
CA GLN A 102 -9.63 -3.69 1.59
C GLN A 102 -8.32 -3.37 2.34
N PRO A 103 -8.36 -3.14 3.66
CA PRO A 103 -7.18 -2.71 4.43
C PRO A 103 -6.12 -3.81 4.62
N HIS A 104 -6.48 -5.10 4.43
CA HIS A 104 -5.63 -6.24 4.83
C HIS A 104 -5.16 -7.12 3.67
N ARG A 105 -5.21 -6.62 2.43
CA ARG A 105 -4.78 -7.37 1.24
C ARG A 105 -3.28 -7.60 1.24
N ILE A 106 -2.87 -8.79 0.79
CA ILE A 106 -1.48 -9.12 0.47
C ILE A 106 -1.44 -9.64 -0.95
N SER A 107 -0.64 -9.03 -1.82
CA SER A 107 -0.50 -9.50 -3.22
C SER A 107 0.35 -10.77 -3.32
N PRO A 108 0.31 -11.48 -4.46
CA PRO A 108 1.21 -12.60 -4.73
C PRO A 108 2.70 -12.21 -4.73
N ALA A 109 3.03 -10.93 -4.84
CA ALA A 109 4.40 -10.41 -4.75
C ALA A 109 4.73 -9.85 -3.35
N GLY A 110 3.78 -9.85 -2.41
CA GLY A 110 3.98 -9.32 -1.06
C GLY A 110 3.69 -7.83 -0.90
N ALA A 111 2.96 -7.21 -1.82
CA ALA A 111 2.45 -5.85 -1.65
C ALA A 111 1.38 -5.83 -0.55
N MET A 112 1.36 -4.78 0.27
CA MET A 112 0.61 -4.78 1.53
C MET A 112 -0.41 -3.64 1.62
N GLY A 113 -1.56 -3.96 2.20
CA GLY A 113 -2.54 -2.98 2.65
C GLY A 113 -3.35 -2.33 1.52
N PRO A 114 -4.11 -1.25 1.83
CA PRO A 114 -5.07 -0.68 0.90
C PRO A 114 -4.43 -0.08 -0.36
N GLY A 115 -3.22 0.48 -0.24
CA GLY A 115 -2.47 1.04 -1.37
C GLY A 115 -1.44 0.09 -1.97
N GLN A 116 -1.40 -1.18 -1.54
CA GLN A 116 -0.52 -2.24 -2.04
C GLN A 116 0.94 -1.79 -2.20
N LEU A 117 1.52 -1.22 -1.14
CA LEU A 117 2.93 -0.86 -1.15
C LEU A 117 3.79 -2.12 -1.02
N MET A 118 4.79 -2.25 -1.89
CA MET A 118 5.86 -3.24 -1.69
C MET A 118 6.65 -2.92 -0.41
N PRO A 119 7.25 -3.90 0.28
CA PRO A 119 7.97 -3.66 1.53
C PRO A 119 9.06 -2.60 1.45
N SER A 120 9.82 -2.57 0.35
CA SER A 120 10.83 -1.55 0.10
C SER A 120 10.22 -0.15 -0.06
N THR A 121 9.12 -0.04 -0.80
CA THR A 121 8.37 1.22 -0.96
C THR A 121 7.76 1.69 0.35
N ALA A 122 7.16 0.79 1.14
CA ALA A 122 6.64 1.11 2.46
C ALA A 122 7.75 1.67 3.36
N SER A 123 8.94 1.06 3.35
CA SER A 123 10.11 1.56 4.09
C SER A 123 10.56 2.94 3.60
N LEU A 124 10.68 3.13 2.28
CA LEU A 124 11.03 4.43 1.68
C LEU A 124 10.02 5.52 2.07
N MET A 125 8.73 5.16 2.09
CA MET A 125 7.62 6.01 2.52
C MET A 125 7.42 6.02 4.03
N ARG A 126 8.34 5.48 4.84
CA ARG A 126 8.28 5.49 6.31
C ARG A 126 6.95 4.97 6.87
N VAL A 127 6.36 4.00 6.21
CA VAL A 127 5.15 3.30 6.64
C VAL A 127 5.58 2.13 7.53
N GLU A 128 5.54 2.33 8.83
CA GLU A 128 5.93 1.31 9.82
C GLU A 128 4.94 0.13 9.85
N ASP A 129 3.65 0.44 9.70
CA ASP A 129 2.57 -0.54 9.63
C ASP A 129 1.75 -0.32 8.34
N PRO A 130 2.00 -1.15 7.30
CA PRO A 130 1.27 -1.07 6.03
C PRO A 130 -0.19 -1.55 6.11
N PHE A 131 -0.62 -2.14 7.22
CA PHE A 131 -1.99 -2.59 7.43
C PHE A 131 -2.81 -1.62 8.29
N ASP A 132 -2.17 -0.66 8.96
CA ASP A 132 -2.84 0.52 9.51
C ASP A 132 -3.34 1.40 8.35
N PRO A 133 -4.67 1.58 8.17
CA PRO A 133 -5.19 2.29 7.01
C PRO A 133 -4.71 3.74 6.91
N ALA A 134 -4.56 4.45 8.04
CA ALA A 134 -4.15 5.84 8.03
C ALA A 134 -2.69 5.99 7.56
N ARG A 135 -1.80 5.14 8.08
CA ARG A 135 -0.38 5.13 7.70
C ARG A 135 -0.17 4.64 6.27
N ALA A 136 -0.88 3.59 5.88
CA ALA A 136 -0.77 3.02 4.54
C ALA A 136 -1.25 3.99 3.46
N LEU A 137 -2.41 4.64 3.67
CA LEU A 137 -2.95 5.64 2.75
C LEU A 137 -2.07 6.89 2.68
N ASP A 138 -1.53 7.33 3.82
CA ASP A 138 -0.59 8.45 3.85
C ASP A 138 0.69 8.16 3.03
N GLY A 139 1.28 6.98 3.21
CA GLY A 139 2.47 6.58 2.46
C GLY A 139 2.17 6.40 0.96
N SER A 140 1.01 5.85 0.62
CA SER A 140 0.56 5.67 -0.76
C SER A 140 0.35 7.01 -1.45
N ALA A 141 -0.29 7.95 -0.76
CA ALA A 141 -0.49 9.32 -1.24
C ALA A 141 0.84 10.02 -1.51
N ARG A 142 1.79 9.88 -0.58
CA ARG A 142 3.13 10.45 -0.71
C ARG A 142 3.89 9.86 -1.90
N TYR A 143 3.85 8.54 -2.06
CA TYR A 143 4.50 7.88 -3.19
C TYR A 143 3.90 8.31 -4.52
N LEU A 144 2.57 8.45 -4.59
CA LEU A 144 1.88 8.95 -5.78
C LEU A 144 2.21 10.41 -6.07
N ALA A 145 2.32 11.26 -5.05
CA ALA A 145 2.75 12.65 -5.18
C ALA A 145 4.18 12.75 -5.74
N GLU A 146 5.10 11.91 -5.27
CA GLU A 146 6.45 11.83 -5.84
C GLU A 146 6.44 11.47 -7.33
N GLN A 147 5.54 10.56 -7.75
CA GLN A 147 5.42 10.20 -9.16
C GLN A 147 4.81 11.33 -9.99
N LEU A 148 3.78 12.02 -9.47
CA LEU A 148 3.23 13.22 -10.12
C LEU A 148 4.31 14.29 -10.31
N ALA A 149 5.12 14.55 -9.28
CA ALA A 149 6.23 15.49 -9.38
C ALA A 149 7.25 15.06 -10.44
N ARG A 150 7.67 13.78 -10.42
CA ARG A 150 8.61 13.20 -11.38
C ARG A 150 8.15 13.36 -12.82
N TYR A 151 6.85 13.19 -13.08
CA TYR A 151 6.27 13.28 -14.43
C TYR A 151 5.54 14.60 -14.69
N ARG A 152 5.88 15.67 -13.97
CA ARG A 152 5.38 17.04 -14.18
C ARG A 152 3.85 17.13 -14.23
N GLY A 153 3.19 16.40 -13.34
CA GLY A 153 1.73 16.34 -13.24
C GLY A 153 1.03 15.43 -14.25
N ASN A 154 1.78 14.69 -15.09
CA ASN A 154 1.19 13.70 -15.98
C ASN A 154 0.67 12.50 -15.17
N VAL A 155 -0.65 12.47 -14.96
CA VAL A 155 -1.34 11.44 -14.16
C VAL A 155 -1.11 10.05 -14.73
N THR A 156 -1.22 9.87 -16.06
CA THR A 156 -1.03 8.56 -16.72
C THR A 156 0.35 7.98 -16.42
N LEU A 157 1.41 8.77 -16.54
CA LEU A 157 2.77 8.32 -16.26
C LEU A 157 3.02 8.13 -14.76
N ALA A 158 2.42 8.96 -13.92
CA ALA A 158 2.52 8.82 -12.47
C ALA A 158 1.89 7.51 -11.99
N VAL A 159 0.70 7.18 -12.48
CA VAL A 159 0.00 5.90 -12.21
C VAL A 159 0.80 4.72 -12.75
N ALA A 160 1.35 4.83 -13.97
CA ALA A 160 2.21 3.78 -14.52
C ALA A 160 3.45 3.54 -13.64
N ALA A 161 4.06 4.61 -13.11
CA ALA A 161 5.23 4.52 -12.25
C ALA A 161 4.90 4.03 -10.84
N TYR A 162 3.69 4.29 -10.36
CA TYR A 162 3.20 3.74 -9.10
C TYR A 162 3.18 2.20 -9.16
N ASN A 163 2.63 1.63 -10.23
CA ASN A 163 2.56 0.18 -10.45
C ASN A 163 3.90 -0.46 -10.86
N ALA A 164 4.52 0.03 -11.93
CA ALA A 164 5.71 -0.60 -12.50
C ALA A 164 7.02 -0.20 -11.79
N GLY A 165 6.97 0.79 -10.90
CA GLY A 165 8.15 1.49 -10.39
C GLY A 165 8.70 2.52 -11.38
N PRO A 166 9.18 3.67 -10.90
CA PRO A 166 9.60 4.79 -11.77
C PRO A 166 10.79 4.47 -12.67
N GLY A 167 11.63 3.48 -12.32
CA GLY A 167 12.76 3.06 -13.16
C GLY A 167 12.33 2.43 -14.50
N ASN A 168 11.11 1.91 -14.57
CA ASN A 168 10.56 1.28 -15.77
C ASN A 168 9.82 2.27 -16.68
N VAL A 169 9.48 3.47 -16.18
CA VAL A 169 8.68 4.46 -16.91
C VAL A 169 9.59 5.56 -17.47
N ARG A 170 10.03 5.37 -18.72
CA ARG A 170 10.94 6.28 -19.46
C ARG A 170 10.16 7.24 -20.37
N GLY A 171 9.25 8.01 -19.79
CA GLY A 171 8.41 8.97 -20.52
C GLY A 171 7.23 8.35 -21.30
N ARG A 172 7.01 7.04 -21.14
CA ARG A 172 5.87 6.30 -21.69
C ARG A 172 5.46 5.18 -20.73
N VAL A 173 4.22 4.72 -20.85
CA VAL A 173 3.74 3.52 -20.16
C VAL A 173 4.56 2.30 -20.66
N PRO A 174 5.05 1.42 -19.78
CA PRO A 174 5.74 0.19 -20.17
C PRO A 174 4.82 -0.76 -20.93
N HIS A 175 5.28 -1.33 -22.05
CA HIS A 175 4.53 -2.33 -22.82
C HIS A 175 4.77 -3.74 -22.27
N ASN A 176 4.36 -3.96 -21.02
CA ASN A 176 4.43 -5.26 -20.33
C ASN A 176 3.05 -5.91 -20.18
N GLY A 177 2.00 -5.33 -20.76
CA GLY A 177 0.61 -5.76 -20.64
C GLY A 177 -0.02 -5.41 -19.28
N GLU A 178 0.65 -5.77 -18.18
CA GLU A 178 0.16 -5.54 -16.81
C GLU A 178 -0.04 -4.06 -16.50
N THR A 179 0.97 -3.22 -16.76
CA THR A 179 0.93 -1.80 -16.40
C THR A 179 -0.02 -1.02 -17.30
N GLU A 180 -0.14 -1.39 -18.58
CA GLU A 180 -1.10 -0.78 -19.50
C GLU A 180 -2.54 -0.98 -18.99
N PHE A 181 -2.87 -2.22 -18.62
CA PHE A 181 -4.17 -2.57 -18.06
C PHE A 181 -4.42 -1.91 -16.70
N TYR A 182 -3.40 -1.83 -15.85
CA TYR A 182 -3.49 -1.13 -14.57
C TYR A 182 -3.81 0.36 -14.76
N VAL A 183 -3.09 1.03 -15.67
CA VAL A 183 -3.29 2.46 -15.97
C VAL A 183 -4.70 2.70 -16.49
N GLU A 184 -5.18 1.86 -17.42
CA GLU A 184 -6.54 1.96 -17.94
C GLU A 184 -7.59 1.88 -16.82
N LYS A 185 -7.46 0.88 -15.93
CA LYS A 185 -8.37 0.70 -14.79
C LYS A 185 -8.38 1.88 -13.84
N VAL A 186 -7.20 2.38 -13.46
CA VAL A 186 -7.09 3.51 -12.54
C VAL A 186 -7.67 4.77 -13.17
N LEU A 187 -7.40 5.03 -14.45
CA LEU A 187 -7.97 6.21 -15.12
C LEU A 187 -9.49 6.13 -15.28
N ALA A 188 -10.02 4.93 -15.53
CA ALA A 188 -11.47 4.71 -15.56
C ALA A 188 -12.12 4.90 -14.17
N ALA A 189 -11.48 4.41 -13.10
CA ALA A 189 -11.92 4.65 -11.72
C ALA A 189 -11.83 6.12 -11.34
N TYR A 190 -10.73 6.78 -11.72
CA TYR A 190 -10.50 8.19 -11.45
C TYR A 190 -11.55 9.08 -12.13
N ALA A 191 -11.97 8.75 -13.35
CA ALA A 191 -13.06 9.46 -14.02
C ALA A 191 -14.40 9.39 -13.25
N ARG A 192 -14.65 8.31 -12.48
CA ARG A 192 -15.85 8.16 -11.63
C ARG A 192 -15.74 8.94 -10.32
N HIS A 193 -14.56 8.93 -9.70
CA HIS A 193 -14.32 9.56 -8.39
C HIS A 193 -14.02 11.05 -8.47
N ARG A 194 -13.68 11.56 -9.66
CA ARG A 194 -13.38 12.97 -9.85
C ARG A 194 -14.62 13.80 -9.51
N PRO A 195 -14.55 14.71 -8.52
CA PRO A 195 -15.66 15.58 -8.21
C PRO A 195 -15.98 16.45 -9.43
N PRO A 196 -17.27 16.76 -9.67
CA PRO A 196 -17.64 17.66 -10.76
C PRO A 196 -16.92 19.00 -10.58
N PRO A 197 -16.51 19.66 -11.67
CA PRO A 197 -15.95 20.99 -11.58
C PRO A 197 -16.93 21.89 -10.84
N PRO A 198 -16.45 22.80 -9.95
CA PRO A 198 -17.33 23.72 -9.27
C PRO A 198 -18.16 24.48 -10.32
N PRO A 199 -19.46 24.70 -10.07
CA PRO A 199 -20.30 25.39 -11.04
C PRO A 199 -19.69 26.75 -11.39
N ALA A 200 -19.62 27.03 -12.70
CA ALA A 200 -19.02 28.25 -13.21
C ALA A 200 -19.75 29.46 -12.59
N GLY A 201 -19.06 30.21 -11.72
CA GLY A 201 -19.61 31.43 -11.10
C GLY A 201 -19.52 31.51 -9.57
N VAL A 202 -19.10 30.46 -8.85
CA VAL A 202 -18.92 30.56 -7.40
C VAL A 202 -17.62 31.30 -7.11
N LYS A 203 -17.69 32.64 -6.93
CA LYS A 203 -16.63 33.40 -6.29
C LYS A 203 -16.41 32.78 -4.90
N ARG A 204 -15.20 32.27 -4.63
CA ARG A 204 -14.79 31.80 -3.29
C ARG A 204 -14.99 32.95 -2.31
N GLN A 205 -16.12 32.98 -1.61
CA GLN A 205 -16.31 33.93 -0.53
C GLN A 205 -15.33 33.53 0.57
N ALA A 206 -14.37 34.41 0.85
CA ALA A 206 -13.42 34.20 1.92
C ALA A 206 -14.21 34.02 3.22
N ARG A 207 -14.10 32.84 3.82
CA ARG A 207 -14.65 32.55 5.15
C ARG A 207 -14.04 33.58 6.11
N PRO A 208 -14.81 34.42 6.81
CA PRO A 208 -14.23 35.39 7.71
C PRO A 208 -13.53 34.63 8.84
N VAL A 209 -12.22 34.86 8.95
CA VAL A 209 -11.44 34.43 10.12
C VAL A 209 -12.08 35.13 11.32
N ARG A 210 -12.72 34.38 12.20
CA ARG A 210 -13.28 34.89 13.44
C ARG A 210 -12.09 35.37 14.29
N SER A 211 -11.83 36.67 14.24
CA SER A 211 -10.89 37.35 15.13
C SER A 211 -11.43 37.19 16.56
N THR A 212 -10.80 36.34 17.35
CA THR A 212 -11.03 36.26 18.79
C THR A 212 -10.48 37.56 19.39
N ALA A 213 -11.40 38.46 19.75
CA ALA A 213 -11.07 39.70 20.44
C ALA A 213 -10.35 39.41 21.75
N ARG A 214 -9.23 40.13 21.97
CA ARG A 214 -8.45 40.15 23.20
C ARG A 214 -9.28 40.69 24.36
N HIS A 215 -9.16 40.04 25.51
CA HIS A 215 -9.59 40.52 26.82
C HIS A 215 -8.64 41.66 27.28
N PRO A 216 -9.13 42.82 27.75
CA PRO A 216 -8.27 43.81 28.40
C PRO A 216 -8.13 43.50 29.91
N PRO A 217 -7.04 43.95 30.57
CA PRO A 217 -6.86 43.77 32.00
C PRO A 217 -7.71 44.80 32.76
N GLY A 218 -8.49 44.32 33.72
CA GLY A 218 -9.27 45.18 34.62
C GLY A 218 -8.40 45.75 35.72
N ASP A 219 -8.32 47.08 35.77
CA ASP A 219 -7.72 47.86 36.84
C ASP A 219 -8.55 47.76 38.13
N ARG A 220 -7.83 47.70 39.26
CA ARG A 220 -8.36 47.76 40.63
C ARG A 220 -8.96 49.14 40.93
N PRO A 221 -9.96 49.23 41.83
CA PRO A 221 -10.16 50.42 42.63
C PRO A 221 -9.58 50.27 44.05
N SER A 222 -8.96 51.35 44.51
CA SER A 222 -8.52 51.60 45.87
C SER A 222 -9.69 52.01 46.79
N ALA A 223 -9.43 51.86 48.10
CA ALA A 223 -10.06 52.49 49.27
C ALA A 223 -11.24 51.75 49.94
N GLY A 224 -11.03 51.48 51.23
CA GLY A 224 -11.91 50.83 52.19
C GLY A 224 -11.08 50.19 53.30
#